data_AF-U7QA66-F1
#
_entry.id   AF-U7QA66-F1
#
_cell.length_a   1.000
_cell.length_b   1.000
_cell.length_c   1.000
_cell.angle_alpha   90.00
_cell.angle_beta   90.00
_cell.angle_gamma   90.00
#
_symmetry.space_group_name_H-M   'P 1'
#
loop_
_entity.id
_entity.type
_entity.pdbx_description
1 polymer ?
#
loop_
_entity_poly.entity_id
_entity_poly.type
_entity_poly.pdbx_seq_one_letter_code
_entity_poly.pdbx_strand_id
1 'polypeptide(L)'
;MYTQMFNNPEQFGFTTVTEACLSPDASLFPNLTPPQSVSFTICDQPDKYVFWDGIHPTTASHAVLAEFALAQLHEPESVPEPRNWVALTILSLGGLLYKTLNSSKKNIMSSSTVDTYLSKF
;
A
#
# COMPACT_ATOMS: atom_id res chain seq x y z
N MET A 1 17.27 6.76 -12.96
CA MET A 1 16.66 8.04 -12.52
C MET A 1 17.65 8.96 -11.83
N TYR A 2 18.27 8.57 -10.70
CA TYR A 2 19.22 9.42 -9.98
C TYR A 2 20.30 10.06 -10.85
N THR A 3 21.00 9.29 -11.68
CA THR A 3 22.00 9.80 -12.63
C THR A 3 21.48 10.94 -13.52
N GLN A 4 20.19 10.95 -13.87
CA GLN A 4 19.59 12.04 -14.63
C GLN A 4 19.46 13.32 -13.80
N MET A 5 19.07 13.22 -12.53
CA MET A 5 19.03 14.37 -11.62
C MET A 5 20.42 14.97 -11.39
N PHE A 6 21.49 14.16 -11.37
CA PHE A 6 22.87 14.64 -11.29
C PHE A 6 23.36 15.31 -12.57
N ASN A 7 23.09 14.70 -13.72
CA ASN A 7 23.64 15.15 -15.00
C ASN A 7 22.81 16.26 -15.66
N ASN A 8 21.52 16.37 -15.33
CA ASN A 8 20.58 17.33 -15.92
C ASN A 8 19.66 17.95 -14.84
N PRO A 9 20.20 18.51 -13.74
CA PRO A 9 19.40 18.92 -12.58
C PRO A 9 18.31 19.94 -12.89
N GLU A 10 18.58 20.88 -13.80
CA GLU A 10 17.61 21.91 -14.18
C GLU A 10 16.33 21.34 -14.80
N GLN A 11 16.40 20.19 -15.49
CA GLN A 11 15.21 19.52 -16.04
C GLN A 11 14.25 19.04 -14.95
N PHE A 12 14.75 18.87 -13.73
CA PHE A 12 14.00 18.41 -12.56
C PHE A 12 13.81 19.54 -11.53
N GLY A 13 14.24 20.76 -11.84
CA GLY A 13 14.11 21.93 -10.96
C GLY A 13 15.17 22.05 -9.87
N PHE A 14 16.22 21.23 -9.89
CA PHE A 14 17.34 21.29 -8.95
C PHE A 14 18.46 22.22 -9.43
N THR A 15 19.18 22.81 -8.48
CA THR A 15 20.43 23.56 -8.73
C THR A 15 21.63 22.94 -8.02
N THR A 16 21.38 22.10 -7.01
CA THR A 16 22.44 21.54 -6.15
C THR A 16 22.27 20.03 -6.06
N VAL A 17 23.29 19.27 -6.48
CA VAL A 17 23.20 17.80 -6.63
C VAL A 17 24.19 17.03 -5.78
N THR A 18 25.22 17.68 -5.25
CA THR A 18 26.33 17.04 -4.51
C THR A 18 26.35 17.39 -3.03
N GLU A 19 25.73 18.50 -2.65
CA GLU A 19 25.70 19.04 -1.31
C GLU A 19 24.40 18.68 -0.58
N ALA A 20 24.50 18.54 0.73
CA ALA A 20 23.36 18.43 1.62
C ALA A 20 22.73 19.81 1.87
N CYS A 21 21.39 19.88 1.87
CA CYS A 21 20.68 21.07 2.36
C CYS A 21 20.80 21.25 3.88
N LEU A 22 20.84 20.15 4.62
CA LEU A 22 21.07 20.10 6.06
C LEU A 22 22.58 19.98 6.32
N SER A 23 23.20 21.06 6.79
CA SER A 23 24.62 21.09 7.14
C SER A 23 24.83 21.36 8.63
N PRO A 24 25.83 20.75 9.27
CA PRO A 24 26.23 21.18 10.60
C PRO A 24 26.66 22.65 10.54
N ASP A 25 26.23 23.45 11.53
CA ASP A 25 26.58 24.86 11.58
C ASP A 25 28.07 25.02 11.92
N ALA A 26 28.89 25.21 10.88
CA ALA A 26 30.33 25.42 11.01
C ALA A 26 30.69 26.76 11.68
N SER A 27 29.75 27.71 11.78
CA SER A 27 29.98 29.03 12.37
C SER A 27 30.00 29.02 13.91
N LEU A 28 29.53 27.94 14.53
CA LEU A 28 29.43 27.83 16.00
C LEU A 28 30.66 27.21 16.68
N PHE A 29 31.71 26.84 15.94
CA PHE A 29 32.89 26.18 16.52
C PHE A 29 34.25 26.81 16.15
N PRO A 30 34.52 28.09 16.45
CA PRO A 30 35.87 28.62 16.33
C PRO A 30 36.82 28.13 17.45
N ASN A 31 36.32 27.70 18.62
CA ASN A 31 37.15 27.24 19.75
C ASN A 31 36.31 26.67 20.92
N LEU A 32 35.92 25.37 20.95
CA LEU A 32 35.15 24.85 22.10
C LEU A 32 35.56 23.42 22.55
N THR A 33 35.98 23.35 23.82
CA THR A 33 35.93 22.21 24.75
C THR A 33 35.09 22.66 25.95
N PRO A 34 34.13 21.88 26.48
CA PRO A 34 33.69 20.50 26.20
C PRO A 34 32.64 20.41 25.05
N PRO A 35 32.25 19.20 24.56
CA PRO A 35 31.37 19.09 23.40
C PRO A 35 29.97 19.57 23.73
N GLN A 36 29.52 20.61 23.03
CA GLN A 36 28.13 21.05 23.04
C GLN A 36 27.44 20.66 21.73
N SER A 37 26.13 20.44 21.87
CA SER A 37 25.13 20.13 20.85
C SER A 37 25.49 20.63 19.46
N VAL A 38 25.66 19.72 18.51
CA VAL A 38 25.75 20.05 17.08
C VAL A 38 24.42 20.67 16.66
N SER A 39 24.46 21.95 16.31
CA SER A 39 23.35 22.64 15.67
C SER A 39 23.44 22.44 14.17
N PHE A 40 22.30 22.30 13.51
CA PHE A 40 22.21 22.17 12.07
C PHE A 40 21.52 23.39 11.47
N THR A 41 22.01 23.82 10.31
CA THR A 41 21.38 24.85 9.50
C THR A 41 20.73 24.18 8.30
N ILE A 42 19.54 24.65 7.93
CA ILE A 42 18.82 24.23 6.73
C ILE A 42 19.06 25.30 5.66
N CYS A 43 19.34 24.88 4.43
CA CYS A 43 19.47 25.77 3.28
C CYS A 43 18.17 26.55 2.97
N ASP A 44 18.28 27.69 2.29
CA ASP A 44 17.13 28.57 2.02
C ASP A 44 16.04 27.93 1.13
N GLN A 45 16.43 27.07 0.20
CA GLN A 45 15.51 26.44 -0.77
C GLN A 45 15.75 24.92 -0.86
N PRO A 46 15.22 24.13 0.10
CA PRO A 46 15.40 22.67 0.13
C PRO A 46 14.96 21.97 -1.16
N ASP A 47 13.93 22.49 -1.82
CA ASP A 47 13.41 21.90 -3.07
C ASP A 47 14.35 22.07 -4.28
N LYS A 48 15.43 22.86 -4.13
CA LYS A 48 16.49 23.01 -5.14
C LYS A 48 17.65 22.04 -4.96
N TYR A 49 17.64 21.26 -3.88
CA TYR A 49 18.69 20.30 -3.56
C TYR A 49 18.22 18.87 -3.85
N VAL A 50 19.13 18.04 -4.35
CA VAL A 50 18.86 16.61 -4.49
C VAL A 50 18.85 15.91 -3.13
N PHE A 51 19.76 16.29 -2.25
CA PHE A 51 19.92 15.65 -0.94
C PHE A 51 19.56 16.57 0.23
N TRP A 52 18.83 15.99 1.16
CA TRP A 52 18.54 16.58 2.46
C TRP A 52 19.79 16.55 3.34
N ASP A 53 20.42 15.38 3.49
CA ASP A 53 21.69 15.20 4.21
C ASP A 53 22.75 14.51 3.33
N GLY A 54 23.74 13.82 3.89
CA GLY A 54 24.78 13.15 3.09
C GLY A 54 24.29 11.99 2.21
N ILE A 55 23.10 11.44 2.46
CA ILE A 55 22.58 10.25 1.73
C ILE A 55 21.07 10.28 1.45
N HIS A 56 20.29 11.02 2.26
CA HIS A 56 18.84 11.04 2.13
C HIS A 56 18.39 12.09 1.12
N PRO A 57 17.43 11.78 0.23
CA PRO A 57 16.91 12.74 -0.74
C PRO A 57 15.98 13.78 -0.11
N THR A 58 15.85 14.93 -0.75
CA THR A 58 14.81 15.91 -0.39
C THR A 58 13.43 15.42 -0.81
N THR A 59 12.37 16.04 -0.27
CA THR A 59 10.98 15.79 -0.71
C THR A 59 10.81 16.00 -2.21
N ALA A 60 11.44 17.04 -2.77
CA ALA A 60 11.41 17.29 -4.21
C ALA A 60 12.07 16.15 -5.02
N SER A 61 13.21 15.61 -4.57
CA SER A 61 13.83 14.44 -5.21
C SER A 61 12.98 13.19 -5.10
N HIS A 62 12.34 12.99 -3.94
CA HIS A 62 11.38 11.90 -3.77
C HIS A 62 10.19 12.02 -4.72
N ALA A 63 9.65 13.22 -4.95
CA ALA A 63 8.55 13.44 -5.88
C ALA A 63 8.93 13.07 -7.32
N VAL A 64 10.13 13.48 -7.77
CA VAL A 64 10.67 13.12 -9.08
C VAL A 64 10.85 11.61 -9.24
N LEU A 65 11.35 10.93 -8.19
CA LEU A 65 11.48 9.48 -8.19
C LEU A 65 10.12 8.77 -8.21
N ALA A 66 9.15 9.28 -7.47
CA ALA A 66 7.79 8.73 -7.41
C ALA A 66 7.09 8.85 -8.77
N GLU A 67 7.18 10.02 -9.43
CA GLU A 67 6.64 10.22 -10.77
C GLU A 67 7.28 9.26 -11.79
N PHE A 68 8.60 9.12 -11.74
CA PHE A 68 9.29 8.15 -12.58
C PHE A 68 8.81 6.72 -12.32
N ALA A 69 8.71 6.31 -11.05
CA ALA A 69 8.25 4.98 -10.68
C ALA A 69 6.80 4.73 -11.12
N LEU A 70 5.92 5.72 -10.95
CA LEU A 70 4.52 5.66 -11.38
C LEU A 70 4.43 5.51 -12.91
N ALA A 71 5.25 6.23 -13.67
CA ALA A 71 5.30 6.11 -15.12
C ALA A 71 5.81 4.74 -15.61
N GLN A 72 6.52 3.98 -14.78
CA GLN A 72 6.92 2.60 -15.09
C GLN A 72 5.81 1.58 -14.81
N LEU A 73 4.77 1.96 -14.08
CA LEU A 73 3.60 1.12 -13.88
C LEU A 73 2.75 1.21 -15.15
N HIS A 74 2.80 0.17 -15.98
CA HIS A 74 1.75 -0.05 -16.98
C HIS A 74 0.42 -0.30 -16.25
N GLU A 75 -0.70 0.00 -16.94
CA GLU A 75 -2.10 -0.17 -16.50
C GLU A 75 -2.24 -1.07 -15.28
N PRO A 76 -2.97 -0.66 -14.20
CA PRO A 76 -3.03 -1.41 -12.96
C PRO A 76 -3.33 -2.86 -13.30
N GLU A 77 -2.28 -3.72 -13.27
CA GLU A 77 -2.47 -5.15 -13.30
C GLU A 77 -3.19 -5.41 -12.01
N SER A 78 -4.52 -5.46 -12.12
CA SER A 78 -5.39 -5.77 -11.01
C SER A 78 -4.87 -7.07 -10.45
N VAL A 79 -4.18 -7.00 -9.31
CA VAL A 79 -3.82 -8.17 -8.53
C VAL A 79 -5.12 -8.94 -8.44
N PRO A 80 -5.21 -10.17 -8.98
CA PRO A 80 -6.46 -10.89 -8.98
C PRO A 80 -6.91 -10.99 -7.53
N GLU A 81 -7.91 -10.19 -7.16
CA GLU A 81 -8.54 -10.38 -5.88
C GLU A 81 -9.03 -11.82 -5.87
N PRO A 82 -8.78 -12.60 -4.81
CA PRO A 82 -9.37 -13.92 -4.70
C PRO A 82 -10.88 -13.74 -4.55
N ARG A 83 -11.57 -13.51 -5.67
CA ARG A 83 -13.01 -13.44 -5.76
C ARG A 83 -13.51 -14.88 -5.69
N ASN A 84 -13.59 -15.42 -4.49
CA ASN A 84 -14.22 -16.69 -4.18
C ASN A 84 -15.76 -16.63 -4.28
N TRP A 85 -16.33 -15.69 -5.05
CA TRP A 85 -17.77 -15.57 -5.25
C TRP A 85 -18.37 -16.86 -5.80
N VAL A 86 -17.63 -17.62 -6.62
CA VAL A 86 -18.04 -18.95 -7.09
C VAL A 86 -18.17 -19.93 -5.92
N ALA A 87 -17.26 -19.90 -4.95
CA ALA A 87 -17.38 -20.72 -3.75
C ALA A 87 -18.59 -20.28 -2.90
N LEU A 88 -18.83 -18.98 -2.77
CA LEU A 88 -19.99 -18.44 -2.04
C LEU A 88 -21.32 -18.80 -2.72
N THR A 89 -21.39 -18.74 -4.06
CA THR A 89 -22.61 -19.13 -4.80
C THR A 89 -22.86 -20.63 -4.70
N ILE A 90 -21.83 -21.47 -4.85
CA ILE A 90 -21.96 -22.93 -4.69
C ILE A 90 -22.39 -23.31 -3.27
N LEU A 91 -21.82 -22.67 -2.23
CA LEU A 91 -22.22 -22.92 -0.84
C LEU A 91 -23.68 -22.52 -0.58
N SER A 92 -24.13 -21.39 -1.10
CA SER A 92 -25.51 -20.92 -0.93
C SER A 92 -26.53 -21.82 -1.65
N LEU A 93 -26.27 -22.18 -2.90
CA LEU A 93 -27.10 -23.10 -3.69
C LEU A 93 -27.14 -24.50 -3.08
N GLY A 94 -25.99 -25.03 -2.64
CA GLY A 94 -25.91 -26.32 -1.97
C GLY A 94 -26.71 -26.36 -0.66
N GLY A 95 -26.62 -25.30 0.15
CA GLY A 95 -27.38 -25.17 1.39
C GLY A 95 -28.90 -25.11 1.17
N LEU A 96 -29.35 -24.36 0.16
CA LEU A 96 -30.75 -24.29 -0.25
C LEU A 96 -31.27 -25.65 -0.74
N LEU A 97 -30.50 -26.32 -1.62
CA LEU A 97 -30.86 -27.64 -2.14
C LEU A 97 -30.95 -28.68 -1.00
N TYR A 98 -29.97 -28.68 -0.08
CA TYR A 98 -29.97 -29.56 1.10
C TYR A 98 -31.21 -29.34 1.97
N LYS A 99 -31.58 -28.07 2.24
CA LYS A 99 -32.78 -27.75 3.04
C LYS A 99 -34.05 -28.25 2.36
N THR A 100 -34.20 -28.07 1.06
CA THR A 100 -35.38 -28.51 0.29
C THR A 100 -35.49 -30.04 0.26
N LEU A 101 -34.38 -30.75 0.00
CA LEU A 101 -34.34 -32.22 0.01
C LEU A 101 -34.64 -32.78 1.40
N ASN A 102 -34.08 -32.17 2.46
CA ASN A 102 -34.33 -32.59 3.84
C ASN A 102 -35.78 -32.30 4.28
N SER A 103 -36.34 -31.15 3.89
CA SER A 103 -37.75 -30.82 4.16
C SER A 103 -38.70 -31.78 3.43
N SER A 104 -38.39 -32.14 2.19
CA SER A 104 -39.16 -33.12 1.42
C SER A 104 -39.09 -34.50 2.06
N LYS A 105 -37.90 -34.96 2.49
CA LYS A 105 -37.76 -36.21 3.24
C LYS A 105 -38.55 -36.20 4.54
N LYS A 106 -38.53 -35.11 5.32
CA LYS A 106 -39.32 -34.97 6.55
C LYS A 106 -40.82 -35.02 6.28
N ASN A 107 -41.30 -34.35 5.23
CA ASN A 107 -42.71 -34.38 4.84
C ASN A 107 -43.15 -35.77 4.35
N ILE A 108 -42.30 -36.48 3.61
CA ILE A 108 -42.57 -37.86 3.16
C ILE A 108 -42.60 -38.81 4.37
N MET A 109 -41.65 -38.72 5.30
CA MET A 109 -41.63 -39.55 6.52
C MET A 109 -42.78 -39.25 7.48
N SER A 110 -43.26 -37.99 7.53
CA SER A 110 -44.46 -37.63 8.29
C SER A 110 -45.75 -38.15 7.63
N SER A 111 -45.78 -38.21 6.29
CA SER A 111 -46.96 -38.62 5.52
C SER A 111 -47.07 -40.14 5.35
N SER A 112 -45.95 -40.89 5.38
CA SER A 112 -45.95 -42.33 5.09
C SER A 112 -46.09 -43.25 6.30
N THR A 113 -46.17 -42.76 7.55
CA THR A 113 -46.10 -43.65 8.72
C THR A 113 -47.07 -43.33 9.86
N VAL A 114 -47.84 -42.23 9.83
CA VAL A 114 -48.77 -41.92 10.94
C VAL A 114 -50.25 -41.99 10.53
N ASP A 115 -50.60 -41.59 9.31
CA ASP A 115 -52.02 -41.50 8.90
C ASP A 115 -52.63 -42.85 8.48
N THR A 116 -51.83 -43.81 8.00
CA THR A 116 -52.35 -45.11 7.54
C THR A 116 -52.70 -46.06 8.70
N TYR A 117 -52.22 -45.81 9.92
CA TYR A 117 -52.48 -46.68 11.08
C TYR A 117 -53.66 -46.22 11.97
N LEU A 118 -54.06 -44.94 11.92
CA LEU A 118 -55.15 -44.42 12.76
C LEU A 118 -56.52 -44.33 12.07
N SER A 119 -56.63 -44.66 10.78
CA SER A 119 -57.91 -44.76 10.07
C SER A 119 -58.48 -46.18 10.01
N LYS A 120 -57.96 -47.11 10.83
CA LYS A 120 -58.35 -48.53 10.85
C LYS A 120 -58.79 -49.08 12.20
N PHE A 121 -59.07 -48.21 13.18
CA PHE A 121 -59.81 -48.53 14.39
C PHE A 121 -60.88 -47.47 14.65
#